data_AF-A0A265Q9H4-F1
#
_entry.id   AF-A0A265Q9H4-F1
#
_cell.length_a   1.000
_cell.length_b   1.000
_cell.length_c   1.000
_cell.angle_alpha   90.00
_cell.angle_beta   90.00
_cell.angle_gamma   90.00
#
_symmetry.space_group_name_H-M   'P 1'
#
loop_
_entity.id
_entity.type
_entity.pdbx_description
1 polymer ?
#
loop_
_entity_poly.entity_id
_entity_poly.type
_entity_poly.pdbx_seq_one_letter_code
_entity_poly.pdbx_strand_id
1 'polypeptide(L)'
;MIKKGFTLVETILGLFLLGLIAVTVLPIINSSFIRLRNNKLRMEMIYIGEMAVEKIKAFDKDKASYDFIYDTDIVELIELFRAHNSVEVTIPKKESNEKYYLKIEKNQKSDLLWMISIFVYHNIEGSSVGDVEYNTYLPQK
;
A
#
# COMPACT_ATOMS: atom_id res chain seq x y z
N MET A 1 -53.02 0.67 42.46
CA MET A 1 -52.94 2.07 42.00
C MET A 1 -51.98 2.18 40.83
N ILE A 2 -52.30 3.07 39.89
CA ILE A 2 -51.92 3.08 38.48
C ILE A 2 -50.42 3.33 38.27
N LYS A 3 -49.65 2.32 37.81
CA LYS A 3 -48.29 2.47 37.25
C LYS A 3 -48.24 2.31 35.72
N LYS A 4 -49.39 2.25 35.05
CA LYS A 4 -49.50 1.94 33.61
C LYS A 4 -49.21 3.12 32.67
N GLY A 5 -49.16 4.36 33.19
CA GLY A 5 -48.86 5.56 32.39
C GLY A 5 -47.37 5.86 32.24
N PHE A 6 -46.52 5.36 33.15
CA PHE A 6 -45.09 5.66 33.16
C PHE A 6 -44.30 4.83 32.14
N THR A 7 -44.71 3.58 31.91
CA THR A 7 -44.06 2.65 30.98
C THR A 7 -44.02 3.17 29.54
N LEU A 8 -45.05 3.89 29.09
CA LEU A 8 -45.06 4.48 27.76
C LEU A 8 -43.98 5.57 27.61
N VAL A 9 -43.83 6.42 28.61
CA VAL A 9 -42.82 7.49 28.63
C VAL A 9 -41.40 6.89 28.68
N GLU A 10 -41.18 5.89 29.53
CA GLU A 10 -39.92 5.15 29.59
C GLU A 10 -39.56 4.51 28.24
N THR A 11 -40.56 3.92 27.57
CA THR A 11 -40.36 3.29 26.25
C THR A 11 -39.99 4.33 25.18
N ILE A 12 -40.68 5.47 25.16
CA ILE A 12 -40.38 6.57 24.22
C ILE A 12 -38.97 7.12 24.47
N LEU A 13 -38.60 7.32 25.74
CA LEU A 13 -37.27 7.81 26.10
C LEU A 13 -36.17 6.80 25.70
N GLY A 14 -36.42 5.50 25.91
CA GLY A 14 -35.52 4.43 25.50
C GLY A 14 -35.33 4.37 23.97
N LEU A 15 -36.42 4.46 23.21
CA LEU A 15 -36.38 4.51 21.75
C LEU A 15 -35.68 5.77 21.22
N PHE A 16 -35.90 6.92 21.86
CA PHE A 16 -35.22 8.17 21.52
C PHE A 16 -33.71 8.04 21.71
N LEU A 17 -33.26 7.53 22.86
CA LEU A 17 -31.84 7.31 23.14
C LEU A 17 -31.24 6.27 22.20
N LEU A 18 -31.95 5.19 21.90
CA LEU A 18 -31.49 4.16 20.96
C LEU A 18 -31.33 4.76 19.55
N GLY A 19 -32.30 5.55 19.10
CA GLY A 19 -32.21 6.27 17.82
C GLY A 19 -31.02 7.23 17.78
N LEU A 20 -30.78 7.97 18.86
CA LEU A 20 -29.66 8.90 18.96
C LEU A 20 -28.31 8.17 18.93
N ILE A 21 -28.19 7.06 19.66
CA ILE A 21 -27.00 6.19 19.62
C ILE A 21 -26.82 5.61 18.22
N ALA A 22 -27.88 5.10 17.59
CA ALA A 22 -27.79 4.50 16.26
C ALA A 22 -27.30 5.51 15.21
N VAL A 23 -27.87 6.72 15.20
CA VAL A 23 -27.53 7.76 14.20
C VAL A 23 -26.16 8.40 14.46
N THR A 24 -25.65 8.35 15.70
CA THR A 24 -24.32 8.91 16.01
C THR A 24 -23.21 7.86 15.91
N VAL A 25 -23.39 6.72 16.58
CA VAL A 25 -22.35 5.71 16.74
C VAL A 25 -22.16 4.87 15.48
N LEU A 26 -23.23 4.47 14.77
CA LEU A 26 -23.08 3.64 13.57
C LEU A 26 -22.29 4.34 12.47
N PRO A 27 -22.53 5.62 12.12
CA PRO A 27 -21.71 6.32 11.14
C PRO A 27 -20.25 6.46 11.56
N ILE A 28 -19.98 6.72 12.84
CA ILE A 28 -18.61 6.82 13.38
C ILE A 28 -17.89 5.49 13.21
N ILE A 29 -18.51 4.39 13.62
CA ILE A 29 -17.95 3.05 13.49
C ILE A 29 -17.70 2.70 12.02
N ASN A 30 -18.68 2.93 11.15
CA ASN A 30 -18.56 2.65 9.72
C ASN A 30 -17.39 3.43 9.09
N SER A 31 -17.31 4.75 9.37
CA SER A 31 -16.21 5.58 8.87
C SER A 31 -14.85 5.15 9.41
N SER A 32 -14.81 4.68 10.66
CA SER A 32 -13.60 4.17 11.30
C SER A 32 -13.12 2.88 10.63
N PHE A 33 -14.02 1.95 10.32
CA PHE A 33 -13.68 0.72 9.59
C PHE A 33 -13.14 1.00 8.19
N ILE A 34 -13.75 1.94 7.46
CA ILE A 34 -13.27 2.36 6.13
C ILE A 34 -11.85 2.93 6.25
N ARG A 35 -11.61 3.80 7.23
CA ARG A 35 -10.28 4.37 7.48
C ARG A 35 -9.24 3.33 7.87
N LEU A 36 -9.58 2.39 8.75
CA LEU A 36 -8.70 1.29 9.14
C LEU A 36 -8.34 0.41 7.95
N ARG A 37 -9.32 0.07 7.10
CA ARG A 37 -9.08 -0.66 5.85
C ARG A 37 -8.10 0.09 4.96
N ASN A 38 -8.33 1.38 4.72
CA ASN A 38 -7.46 2.20 3.89
C ASN A 38 -6.04 2.33 4.48
N ASN A 39 -5.93 2.45 5.81
CA ASN A 39 -4.63 2.51 6.49
C ASN A 39 -3.87 1.17 6.37
N LYS A 40 -4.57 0.04 6.53
CA LYS A 40 -3.99 -1.29 6.30
C LYS A 40 -3.46 -1.42 4.87
N LEU A 41 -4.24 -0.99 3.87
CA LEU A 41 -3.80 -1.01 2.47
C LEU A 41 -2.54 -0.17 2.25
N ARG A 42 -2.50 1.05 2.79
CA ARG A 42 -1.33 1.94 2.68
C ARG A 42 -0.10 1.34 3.35
N MET A 43 -0.25 0.74 4.54
CA MET A 43 0.86 0.07 5.22
C MET A 43 1.41 -1.13 4.44
N GLU A 44 0.54 -1.93 3.82
CA GLU A 44 0.97 -3.02 2.94
C GLU A 44 1.75 -2.49 1.72
N MET A 45 1.31 -1.39 1.11
CA MET A 45 2.03 -0.76 -0.01
C MET A 45 3.40 -0.20 0.40
N ILE A 46 3.47 0.47 1.56
CA ILE A 46 4.72 0.95 2.18
C ILE A 46 5.69 -0.21 2.35
N TYR A 47 5.23 -1.31 2.98
CA TYR A 47 6.04 -2.50 3.21
C TYR A 47 6.57 -3.11 1.90
N ILE A 48 5.74 -3.20 0.87
CA ILE A 48 6.13 -3.72 -0.45
C ILE A 48 7.19 -2.83 -1.10
N GLY A 49 7.01 -1.51 -1.05
CA GLY A 49 7.97 -0.55 -1.59
C GLY A 49 9.31 -0.61 -0.86
N GLU A 50 9.31 -0.64 0.47
CA GLU A 50 10.51 -0.80 1.27
C GLU A 50 11.23 -2.11 1.00
N MET A 51 10.50 -3.22 0.92
CA MET A 51 11.06 -4.52 0.60
C MET A 51 11.74 -4.53 -0.78
N ALA A 52 11.13 -3.92 -1.79
CA ALA A 52 11.73 -3.79 -3.11
C ALA A 52 13.01 -2.93 -3.08
N VAL A 53 12.98 -1.77 -2.40
CA VAL A 53 14.16 -0.89 -2.25
C VAL A 53 15.30 -1.63 -1.54
N GLU A 54 15.01 -2.29 -0.43
CA GLU A 54 16.04 -2.96 0.38
C GLU A 54 16.65 -4.14 -0.36
N LYS A 55 15.86 -4.91 -1.12
CA LYS A 55 16.42 -5.97 -1.96
C LYS A 55 17.34 -5.45 -3.06
N ILE A 56 16.98 -4.35 -3.72
CA ILE A 56 17.84 -3.70 -4.72
C ILE A 56 19.12 -3.16 -4.08
N LYS A 57 19.04 -2.55 -2.89
CA LYS A 57 20.21 -2.07 -2.13
C LYS A 57 21.13 -3.19 -1.68
N ALA A 58 20.55 -4.29 -1.19
CA ALA A 58 21.28 -5.43 -0.66
C ALA A 58 21.97 -6.26 -1.74
N PHE A 59 21.59 -6.07 -3.02
CA PHE A 59 22.18 -6.81 -4.14
C PHE A 59 23.70 -6.75 -4.14
N ASP A 60 24.35 -7.92 -4.06
CA ASP A 60 25.79 -8.08 -4.10
C ASP A 60 26.12 -9.19 -5.10
N LYS A 61 26.83 -8.85 -6.17
CA LYS A 61 27.13 -9.76 -7.29
C LYS A 61 27.93 -10.97 -6.84
N ASP A 62 28.77 -10.81 -5.82
CA ASP A 62 29.66 -11.86 -5.33
C ASP A 62 28.97 -12.82 -4.35
N LYS A 63 27.79 -12.43 -3.83
CA LYS A 63 26.99 -13.22 -2.90
C LYS A 63 25.67 -13.69 -3.49
N ALA A 64 25.50 -13.56 -4.81
CA ALA A 64 24.23 -13.70 -5.52
C ALA A 64 23.35 -14.82 -4.97
N SER A 65 22.44 -14.44 -4.06
CA SER A 65 21.28 -15.22 -3.69
C SER A 65 20.25 -15.05 -4.80
N TYR A 66 19.49 -16.10 -5.07
CA TYR A 66 18.31 -16.04 -5.93
C TYR A 66 17.22 -15.23 -5.23
N ASP A 67 17.37 -13.91 -5.23
CA ASP A 67 16.40 -12.99 -4.66
C ASP A 67 15.49 -12.43 -5.77
N PHE A 68 14.19 -12.48 -5.51
CA PHE A 68 13.17 -12.05 -6.45
C PHE A 68 12.36 -10.89 -5.87
N ILE A 69 11.92 -9.99 -6.74
CA ILE A 69 10.82 -9.06 -6.47
C ILE A 69 9.64 -9.59 -7.27
N TYR A 70 8.65 -10.16 -6.57
CA TYR A 70 7.57 -10.95 -7.19
C TYR A 70 8.14 -12.06 -8.10
N ASP A 71 7.94 -11.93 -9.41
CA ASP A 71 8.32 -12.84 -10.48
C ASP A 71 9.61 -12.42 -11.20
N THR A 72 10.22 -11.30 -10.79
CA THR A 72 11.39 -10.71 -11.46
C THR A 72 12.65 -10.97 -10.64
N ASP A 73 13.65 -11.58 -11.27
CA ASP A 73 14.99 -11.78 -10.69
C ASP A 73 15.69 -10.42 -10.53
N ILE A 74 16.25 -10.17 -9.35
CA ILE A 74 16.99 -8.95 -9.07
C ILE A 74 18.26 -8.86 -9.92
N VAL A 75 18.90 -9.99 -10.23
CA VAL A 75 20.06 -10.02 -11.13
C VAL A 75 19.67 -9.47 -12.50
N GLU A 76 18.58 -9.96 -13.08
CA GLU A 76 18.06 -9.49 -14.38
C GLU A 76 17.74 -7.99 -14.32
N LEU A 77 17.09 -7.53 -13.25
CA LEU A 77 16.75 -6.13 -13.05
C LEU A 77 17.99 -5.22 -12.96
N ILE A 78 19.02 -5.61 -12.21
CA ILE A 78 20.25 -4.82 -12.06
C ILE A 78 21.06 -4.79 -13.37
N GLU A 79 21.15 -5.91 -14.09
CA GLU A 79 21.80 -5.93 -15.40
C GLU A 79 21.07 -5.03 -16.41
N LEU A 80 19.73 -4.99 -16.37
CA LEU A 80 18.94 -4.01 -17.15
C LEU A 80 19.28 -2.57 -16.78
N PHE A 81 19.44 -2.26 -15.49
CA PHE A 81 19.80 -0.91 -15.00
C PHE A 81 21.21 -0.48 -15.41
N ARG A 82 22.15 -1.44 -15.54
CA ARG A 82 23.50 -1.19 -16.06
C ARG A 82 23.50 -0.94 -17.57
N ALA A 83 22.72 -1.70 -18.32
CA ALA A 83 22.69 -1.62 -19.77
C ALA A 83 22.08 -0.31 -20.31
N HIS A 84 21.18 0.34 -19.55
CA HIS A 84 20.47 1.52 -20.02
C HIS A 84 20.52 2.68 -19.01
N ASN A 85 20.60 3.90 -19.54
CA ASN A 85 20.63 5.11 -18.70
C ASN A 85 19.30 5.35 -17.98
N SER A 86 18.18 5.07 -18.63
CA SER A 86 16.85 5.14 -18.06
C SER A 86 16.12 3.83 -18.32
N VAL A 87 15.48 3.28 -17.28
CA VAL A 87 14.74 2.02 -17.35
C VAL A 87 13.43 2.19 -16.60
N GLU A 88 12.36 1.67 -17.17
CA GLU A 88 11.06 1.55 -16.53
C GLU A 88 10.62 0.08 -16.57
N VAL A 89 10.38 -0.51 -15.40
CA VAL A 89 9.90 -1.90 -15.27
C VAL A 89 8.63 -1.91 -14.45
N THR A 90 7.59 -2.59 -14.94
CA THR A 90 6.38 -2.87 -14.16
C THR A 90 6.38 -4.33 -13.73
N ILE A 91 6.20 -4.57 -12.43
CA ILE A 91 6.29 -5.88 -11.78
C ILE A 91 5.06 -6.06 -10.89
N PRO A 92 4.34 -7.19 -10.95
CA PRO A 92 4.48 -8.28 -11.90
C PRO A 92 4.09 -7.87 -13.32
N LYS A 93 4.54 -8.62 -14.33
CA LYS A 93 4.22 -8.33 -15.75
C LYS A 93 2.70 -8.44 -15.95
N LYS A 94 2.08 -7.30 -16.35
CA LYS A 94 0.69 -6.91 -16.72
C LYS A 94 -0.52 -7.89 -16.73
N GLU A 95 -0.38 -9.19 -16.50
CA GLU A 95 -1.49 -10.17 -16.53
C GLU A 95 -1.79 -10.81 -15.17
N SER A 96 -1.10 -10.43 -14.11
CA SER A 96 -1.39 -11.01 -12.80
C SER A 96 -2.60 -10.33 -12.14
N ASN A 97 -3.49 -11.14 -11.57
CA ASN A 97 -4.61 -10.68 -10.74
C ASN A 97 -4.13 -10.26 -9.32
N GLU A 98 -2.87 -9.82 -9.21
CA GLU A 98 -2.25 -9.46 -7.95
C GLU A 98 -2.87 -8.20 -7.39
N LYS A 99 -2.95 -8.18 -6.06
CA LYS A 99 -3.53 -7.07 -5.30
C LYS A 99 -2.73 -5.78 -5.48
N TYR A 100 -1.42 -5.91 -5.69
CA TYR A 100 -0.46 -4.82 -5.80
C TYR A 100 0.45 -5.03 -7.02
N TYR A 101 0.86 -3.93 -7.62
CA TYR A 101 1.89 -3.91 -8.65
C TYR A 101 2.84 -2.73 -8.42
N LEU A 102 4.07 -2.90 -8.86
CA LEU A 102 5.17 -1.98 -8.73
C LEU A 102 5.55 -1.44 -10.10
N LYS A 103 5.91 -0.17 -10.13
CA LYS A 103 6.64 0.44 -11.22
C LYS A 103 7.99 0.89 -10.67
N ILE A 104 9.06 0.35 -11.22
CA ILE A 104 10.42 0.71 -10.85
C ILE A 104 11.01 1.49 -12.01
N GLU A 105 11.35 2.75 -11.73
CA GLU A 105 12.03 3.64 -12.65
C GLU A 105 13.46 3.84 -12.17
N LYS A 106 14.42 3.68 -13.08
CA LYS A 106 15.82 4.03 -12.85
C LYS A 106 16.17 5.17 -13.77
N ASN A 107 16.83 6.19 -13.23
CA ASN A 107 17.42 7.29 -13.98
C ASN A 107 18.89 7.48 -13.60
N GLN A 108 19.74 7.63 -14.60
CA GLN A 108 21.16 7.94 -14.43
C GLN A 108 21.31 9.41 -13.99
N LYS A 109 21.77 9.66 -12.77
CA LYS A 109 21.98 11.03 -12.27
C LYS A 109 23.41 11.52 -12.48
N SER A 110 24.38 10.62 -12.39
CA SER A 110 25.78 10.83 -12.76
C SER A 110 26.42 9.50 -13.13
N ASP A 111 27.66 9.52 -13.63
CA ASP A 111 28.43 8.32 -14.01
C ASP A 111 28.56 7.28 -12.88
N LEU A 112 28.40 7.70 -11.62
CA LEU A 112 28.55 6.84 -10.44
C LEU A 112 27.26 6.66 -9.65
N LEU A 113 26.15 7.31 -10.03
CA LEU A 113 24.94 7.36 -9.21
C LEU A 113 23.66 7.13 -10.02
N TRP A 114 22.88 6.15 -9.58
CA TRP A 114 21.51 5.92 -10.00
C TRP A 114 20.53 6.57 -9.04
N MET A 115 19.47 7.14 -9.60
CA MET A 115 18.24 7.47 -8.89
C MET A 115 17.22 6.41 -9.24
N ILE A 116 16.68 5.73 -8.23
CA ILE A 116 15.64 4.73 -8.40
C ILE A 116 14.37 5.22 -7.72
N SER A 117 13.28 5.24 -8.47
CA SER A 117 11.94 5.59 -8.03
C SER A 117 11.08 4.33 -8.10
N ILE A 118 10.52 3.92 -6.96
CA ILE A 118 9.62 2.78 -6.86
C ILE A 118 8.23 3.29 -6.52
N PHE A 119 7.28 3.04 -7.41
CA PHE A 119 5.87 3.34 -7.21
C PHE A 119 5.14 2.04 -6.93
N VAL A 120 4.36 2.01 -5.86
CA VAL A 120 3.50 0.88 -5.51
C VAL A 120 2.05 1.31 -5.74
N TYR A 121 1.35 0.53 -6.53
CA TYR A 121 -0.06 0.72 -6.88
C TYR A 121 -0.89 -0.46 -6.39
N HIS A 122 -2.22 -0.27 -6.34
CA HIS A 122 -3.17 -1.31 -5.99
C HIS A 122 -4.29 -1.41 -7.03
N ASN A 123 -4.85 -2.61 -7.20
CA ASN A 123 -5.98 -2.86 -8.11
C ASN A 123 -7.34 -2.95 -7.38
N ILE A 124 -7.43 -2.40 -6.17
CA ILE A 124 -8.62 -2.54 -5.32
C ILE A 124 -9.66 -1.48 -5.65
N GLU A 125 -10.78 -1.91 -6.22
CA GLU A 125 -11.92 -1.03 -6.49
C GLU A 125 -12.49 -0.42 -5.20
N GLY A 126 -12.89 0.86 -5.27
CA GLY A 126 -13.49 1.58 -4.15
C GLY A 126 -12.53 1.96 -3.02
N SER A 127 -11.22 1.76 -3.20
CA SER A 127 -10.18 2.34 -2.34
C SER A 127 -9.86 3.77 -2.81
N SER A 128 -9.76 4.71 -1.86
CA SER A 128 -9.29 6.08 -2.11
C SER A 128 -7.81 6.26 -1.74
N VAL A 129 -7.09 5.17 -1.51
CA VAL A 129 -5.67 5.21 -1.15
C VAL A 129 -4.88 5.52 -2.42
N GLY A 130 -4.08 6.58 -2.38
CA GLY A 130 -3.17 6.91 -3.48
C GLY A 130 -2.00 5.94 -3.55
N ASP A 131 -1.21 6.07 -4.62
CA ASP A 131 0.05 5.34 -4.76
C ASP A 131 1.07 5.73 -3.69
N VAL A 132 2.04 4.85 -3.47
CA VAL A 132 3.17 5.08 -2.57
C VAL A 132 4.43 5.14 -3.40
N GLU A 133 5.15 6.25 -3.29
CA GLU A 133 6.41 6.50 -3.99
C GLU A 133 7.59 6.44 -3.02
N TYR A 134 8.63 5.72 -3.43
CA TYR A 134 9.94 5.69 -2.77
C TYR A 134 11.02 6.14 -3.74
N ASN A 135 11.80 7.13 -3.31
CA ASN A 135 12.97 7.59 -4.05
C ASN A 135 14.23 7.21 -3.29
N THR A 136 15.16 6.56 -3.98
CA THR A 136 16.46 6.22 -3.40
C THR A 136 17.60 6.50 -4.37
N TYR A 137 18.78 6.72 -3.81
CA TYR A 137 20.01 6.88 -4.56
C TYR A 137 20.90 5.68 -4.32
N LEU A 138 21.41 5.10 -5.39
CA LEU A 138 22.31 3.97 -5.34
C LEU A 138 23.60 4.29 -6.09
N PRO A 139 24.77 3.99 -5.50
CA PRO A 139 26.00 3.98 -6.27
C PRO A 139 25.90 2.88 -7.34
N GLN A 140 26.49 3.12 -8.51
CA GLN A 140 26.65 2.06 -9.49
C GLN A 140 27.52 0.95 -8.88
N LYS A 141 26.97 -0.26 -8.80
CA LYS A 141 27.69 -1.47 -8.40
C LYS A 141 28.17 -2.20 -9.64
#